data_AF-A0A5C6CQ45-F1
#
_entry.id   AF-A0A5C6CQ45-F1
#
_cell.length_a   1.000
_cell.length_b   1.000
_cell.length_c   1.000
_cell.angle_alpha   90.00
_cell.angle_beta   90.00
_cell.angle_gamma   90.00
#
_symmetry.space_group_name_H-M   'P 1'
#
loop_
_entity.id
_entity.type
_entity.pdbx_description
1 polymer ?
#
loop_
_entity_poly.entity_id
_entity_poly.type
_entity_poly.pdbx_seq_one_letter_code
_entity_poly.pdbx_strand_id
1 'polypeptide(L)'
;MHLLFAASARKNWPDDIDLLITASYLIVILGIPLLGYVVMFLDFRRYLRSLRRALVIATNVMTAPAIPYWALLERPACLRALDLKMPCTEAEVLAAYREKAKTLHPDRGGDLQKFLRLQKNFDKALSLVRGDDTSPVQVS
;
A
#
# COMPACT_ATOMS: atom_id res chain seq x y z
N MET A 1 84.88 -9.29 41.06
CA MET A 1 84.00 -10.29 40.42
C MET A 1 82.55 -9.80 40.60
N HIS A 2 82.12 -8.85 39.76
CA HIS A 2 80.80 -8.21 39.85
C HIS A 2 79.81 -8.97 38.97
N LEU A 3 78.91 -9.73 39.59
CA LEU A 3 77.74 -10.31 38.95
C LEU A 3 76.68 -9.20 38.79
N LEU A 4 76.58 -8.62 37.60
CA LEU A 4 75.47 -7.74 37.24
C LEU A 4 74.24 -8.61 36.95
N PHE A 5 73.38 -8.76 37.97
CA PHE A 5 72.02 -9.23 37.82
C PHE A 5 71.21 -8.15 37.08
N ALA A 6 71.08 -8.30 35.76
CA ALA A 6 70.05 -7.58 35.02
C ALA A 6 68.69 -8.14 35.45
N ALA A 7 67.99 -7.41 36.32
CA ALA A 7 66.60 -7.70 36.63
C ALA A 7 65.77 -7.49 35.36
N SER A 8 65.54 -8.57 34.61
CA SER A 8 64.59 -8.59 33.51
C SER A 8 63.22 -8.26 34.07
N ALA A 9 62.75 -7.04 33.79
CA ALA A 9 61.38 -6.64 34.06
C ALA A 9 60.47 -7.71 33.46
N ARG A 10 59.72 -8.41 34.31
CA ARG A 10 58.75 -9.42 33.88
C ARG A 10 57.71 -8.70 33.03
N LYS A 11 57.82 -8.85 31.71
CA LYS A 11 56.83 -8.38 30.76
C LYS A 11 55.56 -9.17 31.04
N ASN A 12 54.57 -8.52 31.65
CA ASN A 12 53.31 -9.14 32.03
C ASN A 12 52.51 -9.38 30.76
N TRP A 13 52.70 -10.56 30.17
CA TRP A 13 51.82 -11.08 29.15
C TRP A 13 50.38 -11.14 29.68
N PRO A 14 49.36 -10.68 28.94
CA PRO A 14 49.41 -10.18 27.55
C PRO A 14 49.75 -8.68 27.45
N ASP A 15 50.46 -8.27 26.39
CA ASP A 15 50.62 -6.85 26.07
C ASP A 15 49.32 -6.27 25.47
N ASP A 16 49.13 -4.95 25.56
CA ASP A 16 47.99 -4.25 24.95
C ASP A 16 47.84 -4.53 23.43
N ILE A 17 48.97 -4.78 22.75
CA ILE A 17 49.01 -5.12 21.33
C ILE A 17 48.38 -6.51 21.09
N ASP A 18 48.66 -7.48 21.95
CA ASP A 18 48.11 -8.84 21.83
C ASP A 18 46.59 -8.84 22.06
N LEU A 19 46.12 -8.01 23.00
CA LEU A 19 44.70 -7.78 23.23
C LEU A 19 44.03 -7.19 21.98
N LEU A 20 44.62 -6.14 21.39
CA LEU A 20 44.09 -5.49 20.19
C LEU A 20 44.00 -6.47 19.01
N ILE A 21 45.07 -7.24 18.77
CA ILE A 21 45.13 -8.23 17.70
C ILE A 21 44.04 -9.29 17.93
N THR A 22 43.97 -9.87 19.13
CA THR A 22 42.98 -10.91 19.46
C THR A 22 41.55 -10.40 19.32
N ALA A 23 41.27 -9.19 19.82
CA ALA A 23 39.95 -8.57 19.71
C ALA A 23 39.57 -8.32 18.25
N SER A 24 40.49 -7.79 17.43
CA SER A 24 40.24 -7.57 16.00
C SER A 24 39.95 -8.87 15.26
N TYR A 25 40.68 -9.94 15.54
CA TYR A 25 40.42 -11.27 14.97
C TYR A 25 39.04 -11.79 15.35
N LEU A 26 38.64 -11.66 16.62
CA LEU A 26 37.30 -12.07 17.07
C LEU A 26 36.20 -11.27 16.38
N ILE A 27 36.39 -9.95 16.23
CA ILE A 27 35.44 -9.09 15.52
C ILE A 27 35.30 -9.53 14.06
N VAL A 28 36.39 -9.87 13.38
CA VAL A 28 36.33 -10.32 11.98
C VAL A 28 35.66 -11.69 11.87
N ILE A 29 36.05 -12.64 12.71
CA ILE A 29 35.54 -14.02 12.69
C ILE A 29 34.04 -14.07 13.02
N LEU A 30 33.57 -13.26 13.96
CA LEU A 30 32.15 -13.22 14.34
C LEU A 30 31.35 -12.22 13.50
N GLY A 31 31.96 -11.10 13.15
CA GLY A 31 31.33 -10.00 12.43
C GLY A 31 30.98 -10.36 10.99
N ILE A 32 31.86 -11.07 10.27
CA ILE A 32 31.58 -11.46 8.88
C ILE A 32 30.35 -12.40 8.78
N PRO A 33 30.25 -13.50 9.55
CA PRO A 33 29.06 -14.35 9.54
C PRO A 33 27.80 -13.62 10.02
N LEU A 34 27.92 -12.80 11.07
CA LEU A 34 26.77 -12.04 11.59
C LEU A 34 26.25 -11.04 10.55
N LEU A 35 27.15 -10.33 9.88
CA LEU A 35 26.80 -9.39 8.81
C LEU A 35 26.13 -10.14 7.64
N GLY A 36 26.70 -11.26 7.21
CA GLY A 36 26.11 -12.11 6.16
C GLY A 36 24.71 -12.60 6.54
N TYR A 37 24.52 -13.02 7.79
CA TYR A 37 23.21 -13.43 8.31
C TYR A 37 22.18 -12.29 8.28
N VAL A 38 22.57 -11.08 8.70
CA VAL A 38 21.71 -9.90 8.67
C VAL A 38 21.30 -9.55 7.23
N VAL A 39 22.25 -9.54 6.29
CA VAL A 39 21.96 -9.29 4.87
C VAL A 39 20.98 -10.32 4.32
N MET A 40 21.26 -11.61 4.52
CA MET A 40 20.38 -12.71 4.10
C MET A 40 18.96 -12.56 4.68
N PHE A 41 18.86 -12.21 5.96
CA PHE A 41 17.59 -12.04 6.63
C PHE A 41 16.79 -10.82 6.12
N LEU A 42 17.47 -9.71 5.82
CA LEU A 42 16.85 -8.53 5.21
C LEU A 42 16.33 -8.83 3.81
N ASP A 43 17.11 -9.54 2.99
CA ASP A 43 16.69 -9.96 1.65
C ASP A 43 15.50 -10.92 1.71
N PHE A 44 15.51 -11.88 2.64
CA PHE A 44 14.37 -12.78 2.84
C PHE A 44 13.10 -12.01 3.20
N ARG A 45 13.19 -11.02 4.10
CA ARG A 45 12.05 -10.15 4.44
C ARG A 45 11.57 -9.32 3.24
N ARG A 46 12.49 -8.82 2.42
CA ARG A 46 12.16 -8.08 1.20
C ARG A 46 11.47 -8.98 0.18
N TYR A 47 11.96 -10.21 0.00
CA TYR A 47 11.38 -11.24 -0.85
C TYR A 47 9.95 -11.55 -0.43
N LEU A 48 9.71 -11.82 0.85
CA LEU A 48 8.36 -12.08 1.36
C LEU A 48 7.41 -10.90 1.18
N ARG A 49 7.89 -9.66 1.35
CA ARG A 49 7.07 -8.46 1.11
C ARG A 49 6.70 -8.31 -0.36
N SER A 50 7.61 -8.60 -1.28
CA SER A 50 7.34 -8.61 -2.72
C SER A 50 6.33 -9.70 -3.09
N LEU A 51 6.54 -10.92 -2.57
CA LEU A 51 5.66 -12.06 -2.80
C LEU A 51 4.23 -11.78 -2.33
N ARG A 52 4.07 -11.17 -1.15
CA ARG A 52 2.74 -10.79 -0.65
C ARG A 52 2.01 -9.83 -1.59
N ARG A 53 2.73 -8.85 -2.18
CA ARG A 53 2.14 -7.92 -3.15
C ARG A 53 1.73 -8.65 -4.44
N ALA A 54 2.60 -9.51 -4.95
CA ALA A 54 2.31 -10.33 -6.13
C ALA A 54 1.09 -11.23 -5.89
N LEU A 55 1.02 -11.86 -4.72
CA LEU A 55 -0.12 -12.70 -4.32
C LEU A 55 -1.41 -11.90 -4.27
N VAL A 56 -1.42 -10.71 -3.64
CA VAL A 56 -2.62 -9.85 -3.59
C VAL A 56 -3.07 -9.44 -4.99
N ILE A 57 -2.15 -9.13 -5.89
CA ILE A 57 -2.49 -8.79 -7.29
C ILE A 57 -3.06 -10.02 -7.99
N ALA A 58 -2.40 -11.18 -7.90
CA ALA A 58 -2.85 -12.43 -8.51
C ALA A 58 -4.23 -12.85 -7.97
N THR A 59 -4.42 -12.80 -6.66
CA THR A 59 -5.70 -13.08 -6.03
C THR A 59 -6.76 -12.10 -6.48
N ASN A 60 -6.51 -10.78 -6.50
CA ASN A 60 -7.48 -9.81 -7.03
C ASN A 60 -7.82 -10.06 -8.50
N VAL A 61 -6.86 -10.47 -9.33
CA VAL A 61 -7.12 -10.82 -10.74
C VAL A 61 -7.94 -12.11 -10.85
N MET A 62 -7.70 -13.10 -9.99
CA MET A 62 -8.42 -14.38 -9.99
C MET A 62 -9.80 -14.33 -9.32
N THR A 63 -9.96 -13.50 -8.28
CA THR A 63 -11.20 -13.38 -7.48
C THR A 63 -12.04 -12.16 -7.83
N ALA A 64 -11.52 -11.19 -8.57
CA ALA A 64 -12.39 -10.25 -9.25
C ALA A 64 -13.24 -11.09 -10.21
N PRO A 65 -14.57 -11.19 -10.03
CA PRO A 65 -15.41 -11.66 -11.12
C PRO A 65 -15.06 -10.75 -12.28
N ALA A 66 -14.71 -11.33 -13.42
CA ALA A 66 -14.42 -10.56 -14.63
C ALA A 66 -15.67 -9.75 -14.96
N ILE A 67 -15.80 -8.55 -14.38
CA ILE A 67 -16.83 -7.59 -14.73
C ILE A 67 -16.48 -7.27 -16.16
N PRO A 68 -17.26 -7.77 -17.12
CA PRO A 68 -16.88 -7.64 -18.50
C PRO A 68 -16.83 -6.15 -18.84
N TYR A 69 -15.91 -5.76 -19.73
CA TYR A 69 -15.69 -4.36 -20.06
C TYR A 69 -16.97 -3.65 -20.54
N TRP A 70 -17.92 -4.39 -21.14
CA TRP A 70 -19.23 -3.89 -21.51
C TRP A 70 -20.08 -3.49 -20.30
N ALA A 71 -20.00 -4.20 -19.17
CA ALA A 71 -20.66 -3.80 -17.91
C ALA A 71 -20.01 -2.55 -17.28
N LEU A 72 -18.77 -2.22 -17.65
CA LEU A 72 -18.15 -0.94 -17.31
C LEU A 72 -18.55 0.18 -18.29
N LEU A 73 -18.81 -0.15 -19.57
CA LEU A 73 -19.28 0.78 -20.60
C LEU A 73 -20.76 1.17 -20.41
N GLU A 74 -21.59 0.22 -20.01
CA GLU A 74 -23.04 0.40 -19.83
C GLU A 74 -23.41 1.15 -18.55
N ARG A 75 -22.44 1.50 -17.70
CA ARG A 75 -22.72 2.26 -16.48
C ARG A 75 -22.86 3.75 -16.83
N PRO A 76 -24.08 4.32 -16.85
CA PRO A 76 -24.28 5.71 -17.20
C PRO A 76 -23.51 6.60 -16.22
N ALA A 77 -22.98 7.72 -16.73
CA ALA A 77 -22.10 8.59 -15.95
C ALA A 77 -22.72 9.08 -14.63
N CYS A 78 -24.06 9.21 -14.58
CA CYS A 78 -24.82 9.56 -13.38
C CYS A 78 -24.68 8.52 -12.25
N LEU A 79 -24.82 7.22 -12.57
CA LEU A 79 -24.68 6.13 -11.59
C LEU A 79 -23.23 5.94 -11.14
N ARG A 80 -22.27 6.15 -12.05
CA ARG A 80 -20.84 6.13 -11.70
C ARG A 80 -20.49 7.24 -10.71
N ALA A 81 -21.06 8.43 -10.85
CA ALA A 81 -20.82 9.53 -9.92
C ALA A 81 -21.38 9.25 -8.50
N LEU A 82 -22.48 8.49 -8.40
CA LEU A 82 -23.08 8.05 -7.13
C LEU A 82 -22.48 6.75 -6.59
N ASP A 83 -21.61 6.10 -7.36
CA ASP A 83 -21.09 4.76 -7.08
C ASP A 83 -22.16 3.66 -6.92
N LEU A 84 -23.24 3.75 -7.71
CA LEU A 84 -24.30 2.74 -7.77
C LEU A 84 -24.23 1.86 -9.03
N LYS A 85 -24.57 0.58 -8.92
CA LYS A 85 -24.63 -0.39 -10.04
C LYS A 85 -26.09 -0.67 -10.41
N MET A 86 -26.38 -1.00 -11.67
CA MET A 86 -27.70 -1.50 -12.06
C MET A 86 -27.84 -2.99 -11.70
N PRO A 87 -29.05 -3.48 -11.36
CA PRO A 87 -30.27 -2.70 -11.08
C PRO A 87 -30.16 -1.98 -9.73
N CYS A 88 -30.59 -0.72 -9.65
CA CYS A 88 -30.66 0.02 -8.39
C CYS A 88 -32.05 0.62 -8.19
N THR A 89 -32.44 0.80 -6.93
CA THR A 89 -33.75 1.36 -6.56
C THR A 89 -33.65 2.86 -6.26
N GLU A 90 -34.77 3.59 -6.32
CA GLU A 90 -34.79 5.02 -5.94
C GLU A 90 -34.27 5.26 -4.52
N ALA A 91 -34.57 4.32 -3.60
CA ALA A 91 -34.12 4.37 -2.22
C ALA A 91 -32.59 4.30 -2.12
N GLU A 92 -31.95 3.46 -2.94
CA GLU A 92 -30.48 3.36 -3.00
C GLU A 92 -29.85 4.62 -3.60
N VAL A 93 -30.47 5.21 -4.63
CA VAL A 93 -30.04 6.49 -5.22
C VAL A 93 -30.06 7.60 -4.18
N LEU A 94 -31.14 7.70 -3.41
CA LEU A 94 -31.28 8.67 -2.32
C LEU A 94 -30.26 8.43 -1.19
N ALA A 95 -30.03 7.17 -0.81
CA ALA A 95 -29.06 6.82 0.22
C ALA A 95 -27.64 7.24 -0.18
N ALA A 96 -27.20 6.84 -1.39
CA ALA A 96 -25.88 7.19 -1.91
C ALA A 96 -25.70 8.70 -2.06
N TYR A 97 -26.73 9.42 -2.52
CA TYR A 97 -26.70 10.88 -2.59
C TYR A 97 -26.49 11.52 -1.22
N ARG A 98 -27.23 11.07 -0.19
CA ARG A 98 -27.08 11.61 1.18
C ARG A 98 -25.68 11.39 1.73
N GLU A 99 -25.07 10.23 1.47
CA GLU A 99 -23.69 9.95 1.89
C GLU A 99 -22.68 10.85 1.18
N LYS A 100 -22.80 11.00 -0.14
CA LYS A 100 -21.89 11.88 -0.91
C LYS A 100 -22.11 13.37 -0.65
N ALA A 101 -23.35 13.78 -0.40
CA ALA A 101 -23.66 15.15 -0.01
C ALA A 101 -23.00 15.51 1.32
N LYS A 102 -23.00 14.60 2.31
CA LYS A 102 -22.33 14.82 3.60
C LYS A 102 -20.82 15.07 3.49
N THR A 103 -20.17 14.47 2.50
CA THR A 103 -18.71 14.59 2.30
C THR A 103 -18.33 15.74 1.38
N LEU A 104 -19.18 16.06 0.39
CA LEU A 104 -18.90 17.10 -0.61
C LEU A 104 -19.55 18.46 -0.30
N HIS A 105 -20.28 18.59 0.81
CA HIS A 105 -20.99 19.83 1.15
C HIS A 105 -20.01 21.02 1.34
N PRO A 106 -20.26 22.19 0.72
CA PRO A 106 -19.41 23.36 0.85
C PRO A 106 -19.26 23.84 2.30
N ASP A 107 -20.32 23.74 3.11
CA ASP A 107 -20.28 24.11 4.54
C ASP A 107 -19.28 23.27 5.38
N ARG A 108 -18.78 22.15 4.85
CA ARG A 108 -17.73 21.32 5.46
C ARG A 108 -16.37 21.48 4.79
N GLY A 109 -16.17 22.56 4.04
CA GLY A 109 -14.96 22.81 3.24
C GLY A 109 -14.95 22.07 1.90
N GLY A 110 -16.12 21.60 1.44
CA GLY A 110 -16.28 20.99 0.12
C GLY A 110 -16.24 22.01 -1.03
N ASP A 111 -16.10 21.50 -2.26
CA ASP A 111 -16.11 22.32 -3.47
C ASP A 111 -17.54 22.44 -4.03
N LEU A 112 -18.05 23.67 -4.12
CA LEU A 112 -19.38 23.99 -4.66
C LEU A 112 -19.57 23.42 -6.07
N GLN A 113 -18.55 23.47 -6.94
CA GLN A 113 -18.66 22.94 -8.29
C GLN A 113 -18.84 21.41 -8.29
N LYS A 114 -18.17 20.71 -7.36
CA LYS A 114 -18.34 19.26 -7.21
C LYS A 114 -19.71 18.91 -6.68
N PHE A 115 -20.24 19.71 -5.75
CA PHE A 115 -21.59 19.52 -5.22
C PHE A 115 -22.67 19.71 -6.30
N LEU A 116 -22.58 20.77 -7.13
CA LEU A 116 -23.52 20.98 -8.24
C LEU A 116 -23.45 19.85 -9.28
N ARG A 117 -22.25 19.33 -9.58
CA ARG A 117 -22.08 18.16 -10.44
C ARG A 117 -22.71 16.90 -9.83
N LEU A 118 -22.59 16.71 -8.51
CA LEU A 118 -23.24 15.61 -7.79
C LEU A 118 -24.77 15.71 -7.94
N GLN A 119 -25.33 16.90 -7.73
CA GLN A 119 -26.78 17.14 -7.86
C GLN A 119 -27.28 16.84 -9.28
N LYS A 120 -26.60 17.33 -10.32
CA LYS A 120 -26.95 17.04 -11.71
C LYS A 120 -26.90 15.54 -12.04
N ASN A 121 -25.97 14.80 -11.45
CA ASN A 121 -25.89 13.35 -11.63
C ASN A 121 -26.97 12.61 -10.85
N PHE A 122 -27.38 13.12 -9.68
CA PHE A 122 -28.50 12.59 -8.92
C PHE A 122 -29.82 12.71 -9.67
N ASP A 123 -30.12 13.87 -10.23
CA ASP A 123 -31.36 14.08 -11.01
C ASP A 123 -31.44 13.11 -12.20
N LYS A 124 -30.32 12.92 -12.91
CA LYS A 124 -30.20 11.96 -14.02
C LYS A 124 -30.27 10.49 -13.59
N ALA A 125 -29.85 10.17 -12.37
CA ALA A 125 -29.96 8.81 -11.85
C ALA A 125 -31.41 8.49 -11.49
N LEU A 126 -32.15 9.46 -10.93
CA LEU A 126 -33.56 9.33 -10.65
C LEU A 126 -34.40 9.18 -11.93
N SER A 127 -34.14 9.99 -12.97
CA SER A 127 -34.86 9.84 -14.26
C SER A 127 -34.66 8.46 -14.87
N LEU A 128 -33.44 7.93 -14.78
CA LEU A 128 -33.08 6.62 -15.30
C LEU A 128 -33.73 5.46 -14.53
N VAL A 129 -33.80 5.54 -13.20
CA VAL A 129 -34.46 4.51 -12.37
C VAL A 129 -35.99 4.55 -12.52
N ARG A 130 -36.56 5.73 -12.74
CA ARG A 130 -38.00 5.92 -12.99
C ARG A 130 -38.46 5.43 -14.36
N GLY A 131 -37.54 5.31 -15.31
CA GLY A 131 -37.84 4.89 -16.68
C GLY A 131 -38.32 6.02 -17.60
N ASP A 132 -38.15 7.29 -17.18
CA ASP A 132 -38.55 8.47 -17.96
C ASP A 132 -37.65 8.68 -19.20
N ASP A 133 -36.45 8.09 -19.21
CA ASP A 133 -35.51 8.10 -20.34
C ASP A 133 -35.60 6.80 -21.17
N THR A 134 -36.77 6.52 -21.77
CA THR A 134 -36.89 5.60 -22.91
C THR A 134 -36.49 6.32 -24.21
N SER A 135 -35.27 6.86 -24.29
CA SER A 135 -34.70 7.26 -25.58
C SER A 135 -34.05 6.04 -26.23
N PRO A 136 -34.48 5.63 -27.45
CA PRO A 136 -33.87 4.50 -28.14
C PRO A 136 -32.42 4.83 -28.44
N VAL A 137 -31.54 3.89 -28.10
CA VAL A 137 -30.13 3.86 -28.48
C VAL A 137 -30.05 4.06 -29.99
N GLN A 138 -29.67 5.26 -30.45
CA GLN A 138 -29.23 5.47 -31.82
C GLN A 138 -27.86 4.83 -31.97
N VAL A 139 -27.85 3.62 -32.52
CA VAL A 139 -26.66 2.97 -33.07
C VAL A 139 -26.31 3.73 -34.35
N SER A 140 -25.13 4.37 -34.37
CA SER A 140 -24.49 4.90 -35.58
C SER A 140 -23.30 4.03 -35.95
#